data_AF-A0A1M3NP50-F1
#
_entry.id   AF-A0A1M3NP50-F1
#
_cell.length_a   1.000
_cell.length_b   1.000
_cell.length_c   1.000
_cell.angle_alpha   90.00
_cell.angle_beta   90.00
_cell.angle_gamma   90.00
#
_symmetry.space_group_name_H-M   'P 1'
#
loop_
_entity.id
_entity.type
_entity.pdbx_description
1 polymer ?
#
loop_
_entity_poly.entity_id
_entity_poly.type
_entity_poly.pdbx_seq_one_letter_code
_entity_poly.pdbx_strand_id
1 'polypeptide(L)'
;MWVSEPGNLYATLLLIDPCPPETAPQLGFVTGLALRDALRSLTGLGDRIKLKWPNDVLVDGAKLAGVLLEGLFLNRGGRRRHAVAIGCGVNVRHHPPGLPYDATDLAALGERLEPFDVLLALSRAFRERLGQWAEGGNFSATRADWLKGAAGVGSPIRVMISDRAVDGVFSEIDHSGRLVVDAVGGRQTIDAGDVMLRREGLLS
;
A
#
# COMPACT_ATOMS: atom_id res chain seq x y z
N MET A 1 13.81 3.99 6.56
CA MET A 1 14.82 3.11 5.93
C MET A 1 14.21 1.72 5.84
N TRP A 2 14.29 1.08 4.67
CA TRP A 2 13.86 -0.32 4.50
C TRP A 2 15.06 -1.24 4.73
N VAL A 3 14.89 -2.30 5.53
CA VAL A 3 15.98 -3.23 5.88
C VAL A 3 15.99 -4.38 4.87
N SER A 4 17.14 -4.58 4.22
CA SER A 4 17.27 -5.47 3.06
C SER A 4 17.97 -6.80 3.35
N GLU A 5 17.41 -7.61 4.25
CA GLU A 5 17.98 -8.92 4.58
C GLU A 5 17.73 -9.95 3.46
N PRO A 6 18.71 -10.85 3.19
CA PRO A 6 18.54 -11.95 2.26
C PRO A 6 17.30 -12.79 2.58
N GLY A 7 16.56 -13.19 1.55
CA GLY A 7 15.38 -14.04 1.72
C GLY A 7 14.05 -13.31 1.82
N ASN A 8 14.04 -11.97 1.71
CA ASN A 8 12.84 -11.16 1.49
C ASN A 8 12.69 -10.77 0.01
N LEU A 9 11.50 -10.31 -0.39
CA LEU A 9 11.28 -9.80 -1.75
C LEU A 9 11.56 -8.31 -1.81
N TYR A 10 12.41 -7.92 -2.77
CA TYR A 10 12.68 -6.54 -3.16
C TYR A 10 12.57 -6.48 -4.67
N ALA A 11 11.50 -5.88 -5.18
CA ALA A 11 11.25 -5.81 -6.62
C ALA A 11 10.82 -4.41 -7.02
N THR A 12 11.22 -3.99 -8.22
CA THR A 12 10.77 -2.73 -8.81
C THR A 12 10.12 -3.01 -10.16
N LEU A 13 8.88 -2.56 -10.32
CA LEU A 13 8.21 -2.50 -11.61
C LEU A 13 8.39 -1.11 -12.21
N LEU A 14 9.00 -1.02 -13.39
CA LEU A 14 9.15 0.23 -14.12
C LEU A 14 8.08 0.33 -15.21
N LEU A 15 7.22 1.35 -15.11
CA LEU A 15 6.23 1.67 -16.14
C LEU A 15 6.64 2.92 -16.89
N ILE A 16 6.50 2.90 -18.23
CA ILE A 16 6.84 4.03 -19.09
C ILE A 16 5.59 4.60 -19.73
N ASP A 17 5.37 5.90 -19.53
CA ASP A 17 4.15 6.65 -19.84
C ASP A 17 2.86 5.94 -19.39
N PRO A 18 2.77 5.45 -18.12
CA PRO A 18 1.57 4.75 -17.66
C PRO A 18 0.35 5.67 -17.62
N CYS A 19 0.56 6.95 -17.31
CA CYS A 19 -0.46 7.98 -17.16
C CYS A 19 0.18 9.37 -17.01
N PRO A 20 -0.63 10.44 -17.01
CA PRO A 20 -0.19 11.78 -16.57
C PRO A 20 0.34 11.77 -15.12
N PRO A 21 1.35 12.59 -14.77
CA PRO A 21 1.93 12.66 -13.43
C PRO A 21 0.91 12.85 -12.30
N GLU A 22 -0.16 13.59 -12.55
CA GLU A 22 -1.19 13.95 -11.58
C GLU A 22 -1.99 12.72 -11.11
N THR A 23 -2.06 11.69 -11.96
CA THR A 23 -2.78 10.44 -11.68
C THR A 23 -1.86 9.30 -11.22
N ALA A 24 -0.54 9.49 -11.31
CA ALA A 24 0.45 8.49 -10.91
C ALA A 24 0.31 7.99 -9.46
N PRO A 25 -0.09 8.81 -8.46
CA PRO A 25 -0.31 8.32 -7.10
C PRO A 25 -1.34 7.18 -6.99
N GLN A 26 -2.29 7.08 -7.94
CA GLN A 26 -3.28 6.00 -7.98
C GLN A 26 -2.62 4.62 -8.15
N LEU A 27 -1.44 4.54 -8.77
CA LEU A 27 -0.68 3.30 -8.91
C LEU A 27 -0.25 2.71 -7.56
N GLY A 28 -0.21 3.50 -6.47
CA GLY A 28 0.03 3.01 -5.12
C GLY A 28 -1.11 2.11 -4.64
N PHE A 29 -2.35 2.49 -4.95
CA PHE A 29 -3.55 1.71 -4.66
C PHE A 29 -3.63 0.44 -5.51
N VAL A 30 -3.29 0.54 -6.79
CA VAL A 30 -3.16 -0.61 -7.71
C VAL A 30 -2.15 -1.61 -7.14
N THR A 31 -1.00 -1.12 -6.68
CA THR A 31 0.07 -1.94 -6.12
C THR A 31 -0.32 -2.59 -4.81
N GLY A 32 -0.96 -1.83 -3.90
CA GLY A 32 -1.48 -2.39 -2.65
C GLY A 32 -2.47 -3.52 -2.89
N LEU A 33 -3.40 -3.34 -3.83
CA LEU A 33 -4.32 -4.40 -4.24
C LEU A 33 -3.59 -5.60 -4.85
N ALA A 34 -2.63 -5.38 -5.74
CA ALA A 34 -1.86 -6.46 -6.35
C ALA A 34 -1.09 -7.28 -5.30
N LEU A 35 -0.47 -6.62 -4.32
CA LEU A 35 0.17 -7.28 -3.18
C LEU A 35 -0.83 -8.08 -2.35
N ARG A 36 -1.96 -7.48 -1.98
CA ARG A 36 -3.01 -8.17 -1.20
C ARG A 36 -3.54 -9.40 -1.94
N ASP A 37 -3.81 -9.31 -3.23
CA ASP A 37 -4.31 -10.43 -4.01
C ASP A 37 -3.27 -11.53 -4.17
N ALA A 38 -2.01 -11.17 -4.45
CA ALA A 38 -0.92 -12.13 -4.53
C ALA A 38 -0.75 -12.89 -3.21
N LEU A 39 -0.69 -12.18 -2.08
CA LEU A 39 -0.56 -12.80 -0.76
C LEU A 39 -1.77 -13.67 -0.42
N ARG A 40 -3.00 -13.24 -0.71
CA ARG A 40 -4.21 -14.07 -0.52
C ARG A 40 -4.22 -15.32 -1.41
N SER A 41 -3.61 -15.27 -2.58
CA SER A 41 -3.52 -16.43 -3.48
C SER A 41 -2.51 -17.48 -3.02
N LEU A 42 -1.52 -17.07 -2.22
CA LEU A 42 -0.43 -17.93 -1.76
C LEU A 42 -0.62 -18.44 -0.33
N THR A 43 -1.46 -17.78 0.47
CA THR A 43 -1.51 -17.97 1.93
C THR A 43 -2.92 -18.25 2.44
N GLY A 44 -3.03 -18.82 3.63
CA GLY A 44 -4.31 -19.00 4.34
C GLY A 44 -4.80 -17.74 5.07
N LEU A 45 -4.12 -16.59 4.91
CA LEU A 45 -4.35 -15.40 5.73
C LEU A 45 -5.65 -14.66 5.41
N GLY A 46 -6.14 -14.75 4.17
CA GLY A 46 -7.46 -14.24 3.77
C GLY A 46 -7.69 -12.77 4.15
N ASP A 47 -8.72 -12.51 4.96
CA ASP A 47 -9.14 -11.16 5.36
C ASP A 47 -8.28 -10.52 6.45
N ARG A 48 -7.33 -11.27 7.04
CA ARG A 48 -6.30 -10.73 7.94
C ARG A 48 -5.35 -9.78 7.21
N ILE A 49 -5.20 -9.95 5.90
CA ILE A 49 -4.39 -9.06 5.05
C ILE A 49 -5.17 -7.78 4.79
N LYS A 50 -4.69 -6.67 5.35
CA LYS A 50 -5.28 -5.33 5.22
C LYS A 50 -4.34 -4.36 4.52
N LEU A 51 -4.92 -3.34 3.90
CA LEU A 51 -4.22 -2.23 3.26
C LEU A 51 -4.26 -1.02 4.19
N LYS A 52 -3.09 -0.48 4.52
CA LYS A 52 -2.97 0.73 5.33
C LYS A 52 -2.51 1.87 4.43
N TRP A 53 -3.32 2.93 4.37
CA TRP A 53 -2.95 4.14 3.65
C TRP A 53 -1.69 4.77 4.29
N PRO A 54 -0.75 5.30 3.49
CA PRO A 54 -0.81 5.33 2.03
C PRO A 54 -0.29 4.06 1.34
N ASN A 55 0.64 3.33 1.96
CA ASN A 55 1.55 2.47 1.21
C ASN A 55 1.89 1.11 1.86
N ASP A 56 1.17 0.70 2.90
CA ASP A 56 1.53 -0.47 3.71
C ASP A 56 0.52 -1.61 3.54
N VAL A 57 1.02 -2.85 3.57
CA VAL A 57 0.19 -4.05 3.72
C VAL A 57 0.45 -4.62 5.10
N LEU A 58 -0.63 -4.86 5.84
CA LEU A 58 -0.62 -5.36 7.21
C LEU A 58 -1.20 -6.78 7.28
N VAL A 59 -0.74 -7.55 8.25
CA VAL A 59 -1.42 -8.75 8.74
C VAL A 59 -1.61 -8.59 10.24
N ASP A 60 -2.85 -8.66 10.71
CA ASP A 60 -3.23 -8.46 12.12
C ASP A 60 -2.66 -7.17 12.74
N GLY A 61 -2.58 -6.10 11.93
CA GLY A 61 -2.05 -4.80 12.35
C GLY A 61 -0.53 -4.66 12.25
N ALA A 62 0.22 -5.74 12.06
CA ALA A 62 1.67 -5.71 11.86
C ALA A 62 2.03 -5.56 10.38
N LYS A 63 3.03 -4.74 10.08
CA LYS A 63 3.48 -4.47 8.71
C LYS A 63 4.19 -5.67 8.09
N LEU A 64 3.67 -6.13 6.96
CA LEU A 64 4.22 -7.25 6.18
C LEU A 64 4.92 -6.76 4.90
N ALA A 65 4.34 -5.75 4.23
CA ALA A 65 4.90 -5.22 2.99
C ALA A 65 4.78 -3.69 2.91
N GLY A 66 5.62 -3.10 2.09
CA GLY A 66 5.62 -1.67 1.79
C GLY A 66 5.73 -1.39 0.30
N VAL A 67 5.13 -0.28 -0.11
CA VAL A 67 5.11 0.23 -1.49
C VAL A 67 5.82 1.58 -1.54
N LEU A 68 6.60 1.82 -2.58
CA LEU A 68 7.20 3.12 -2.86
C LEU A 68 6.98 3.46 -4.32
N LEU A 69 6.43 4.65 -4.58
CA LEU A 69 6.27 5.19 -5.94
C LEU A 69 7.23 6.34 -6.13
N GLU A 70 8.00 6.27 -7.22
CA GLU A 70 8.88 7.34 -7.65
C GLU A 70 8.56 7.70 -9.10
N GLY A 71 8.04 8.91 -9.31
CA GLY A 71 7.86 9.49 -10.63
C GLY A 71 9.16 10.10 -11.12
N LEU A 72 9.57 9.78 -12.35
CA LEU A 72 10.78 10.31 -12.97
C LEU A 72 10.54 10.65 -14.44
N PHE A 73 11.29 11.62 -14.96
CA PHE A 73 11.25 11.96 -16.37
C PHE A 73 12.49 11.42 -17.07
N LEU A 74 12.27 10.60 -18.09
CA LEU A 74 13.32 10.04 -18.93
C LEU A 74 13.46 10.88 -20.19
N ASN A 75 14.69 11.26 -20.52
CA ASN A 75 15.02 11.94 -21.78
C ASN A 75 15.68 10.92 -22.71
N ARG A 76 14.94 10.43 -23.71
CA ARG A 76 15.47 9.49 -24.71
C ARG A 76 15.02 9.89 -26.10
N GLY A 77 15.99 10.12 -27.00
CA GLY A 77 15.72 10.51 -28.39
C GLY A 77 14.98 11.84 -28.53
N GLY A 78 15.28 12.84 -27.68
CA GLY A 78 14.65 14.17 -27.72
C GLY A 78 13.22 14.23 -27.20
N ARG A 79 12.66 13.12 -26.70
CA ARG A 79 11.33 13.07 -26.08
C ARG A 79 11.45 12.90 -24.57
N ARG A 80 10.71 13.73 -23.83
CA ARG A 80 10.54 13.62 -22.38
C ARG A 80 9.39 12.66 -22.10
N ARG A 81 9.69 11.52 -21.48
CA ARG A 81 8.72 10.47 -21.12
C ARG A 81 8.53 10.45 -19.61
N HIS A 82 7.30 10.28 -19.15
CA HIS A 82 7.00 10.15 -17.73
C HIS A 82 7.08 8.67 -17.36
N ALA A 83 7.99 8.30 -16.48
CA ALA A 83 8.11 6.95 -15.96
C ALA A 83 7.74 6.91 -14.48
N VAL A 84 7.23 5.77 -14.03
CA VAL A 84 6.94 5.51 -12.62
C VAL A 84 7.66 4.22 -12.24
N ALA A 85 8.56 4.32 -11.27
CA ALA A 85 9.18 3.19 -10.62
C ALA A 85 8.37 2.82 -9.38
N ILE A 86 7.88 1.58 -9.33
CA ILE A 86 7.06 1.05 -8.23
C ILE A 86 7.90 0.01 -7.49
N GLY A 87 8.47 0.41 -6.35
CA GLY A 87 9.17 -0.48 -5.44
C GLY A 87 8.19 -1.25 -4.55
N CYS A 88 8.36 -2.56 -4.47
CA CYS A 88 7.63 -3.47 -3.60
C CYS A 88 8.62 -4.21 -2.69
N GLY A 89 8.47 -4.02 -1.38
CA GLY A 89 9.19 -4.78 -0.37
C GLY A 89 8.24 -5.70 0.39
N VAL A 90 8.52 -7.00 0.44
CA VAL A 90 7.73 -7.96 1.23
C VAL A 90 8.65 -8.71 2.17
N ASN A 91 8.30 -8.71 3.45
CA ASN A 91 8.96 -9.50 4.47
C ASN A 91 8.53 -10.96 4.32
N VAL A 92 9.41 -11.79 3.76
CA VAL A 92 9.14 -13.22 3.51
C VAL A 92 9.74 -14.08 4.62
N ARG A 93 11.05 -13.92 4.91
CA ARG A 93 11.74 -14.69 5.95
C ARG A 93 12.03 -13.91 7.23
N HIS A 94 12.16 -12.59 7.09
CA HIS A 94 12.63 -11.73 8.16
C HIS A 94 11.85 -10.41 8.15
N HIS A 95 11.62 -9.85 9.32
CA HIS A 95 11.18 -8.48 9.49
C HIS A 95 12.15 -7.74 10.42
N PRO A 96 12.34 -6.42 10.23
CA PRO A 96 13.27 -5.68 11.08
C PRO A 96 12.73 -5.53 12.51
N PRO A 97 13.56 -5.77 13.54
CA PRO A 97 13.18 -5.54 14.93
C PRO A 97 13.29 -4.03 15.28
N GLY A 98 12.69 -3.65 16.41
CA GLY A 98 12.89 -2.32 17.02
C GLY A 98 12.28 -1.15 16.23
N LEU A 99 11.29 -1.43 15.38
CA LEU A 99 10.55 -0.41 14.66
C LEU A 99 9.56 0.31 15.61
N PRO A 100 9.19 1.58 15.32
CA PRO A 100 8.18 2.31 16.08
C PRO A 100 6.74 1.77 15.85
N TYR A 101 6.61 0.74 15.02
CA TYR A 101 5.37 0.04 14.68
C TYR A 101 5.64 -1.46 14.62
N ASP A 102 4.60 -2.28 14.76
CA ASP A 102 4.76 -3.73 14.65
C ASP A 102 5.05 -4.13 13.19
N ALA A 103 5.96 -5.07 13.01
CA ALA A 103 6.24 -5.71 11.73
C ALA A 103 6.16 -7.22 11.87
N THR A 104 5.88 -7.90 10.76
CA THR A 104 5.84 -9.36 10.65
C THR A 104 6.44 -9.77 9.31
N ASP A 105 6.71 -11.07 9.18
CA ASP A 105 7.09 -11.72 7.93
C ASP A 105 6.24 -12.98 7.71
N LEU A 106 6.27 -13.53 6.49
CA LEU A 106 5.51 -14.73 6.13
C LEU A 106 5.93 -15.95 6.95
N ALA A 107 7.23 -16.15 7.20
CA ALA A 107 7.73 -17.27 7.99
C ALA A 107 7.24 -17.23 9.44
N ALA A 108 7.22 -16.06 10.08
CA ALA A 108 6.67 -15.84 11.42
C ALA A 108 5.16 -16.12 11.49
N LEU A 109 4.45 -15.95 10.37
CA LEU A 109 3.03 -16.28 10.23
C LEU A 109 2.78 -17.76 9.90
N GLY A 110 3.83 -18.58 9.80
CA GLY A 110 3.76 -20.01 9.49
C GLY A 110 3.73 -20.33 8.00
N GLU A 111 3.84 -19.33 7.12
CA GLU A 111 3.85 -19.49 5.68
C GLU A 111 5.28 -19.80 5.20
N ARG A 112 5.43 -20.87 4.40
CA ARG A 112 6.73 -21.32 3.89
C ARG A 112 6.83 -21.03 2.40
N LEU A 113 7.10 -19.77 2.08
CA LEU A 113 7.20 -19.26 0.72
C LEU A 113 8.61 -18.76 0.41
N GLU A 114 9.00 -18.83 -0.86
CA GLU A 114 10.21 -18.18 -1.35
C GLU A 114 9.88 -16.80 -1.96
N PRO A 115 10.81 -15.82 -1.93
CA PRO A 115 10.60 -14.53 -2.58
C PRO A 115 10.18 -14.62 -4.05
N PHE A 116 10.64 -15.66 -4.75
CA PHE A 116 10.29 -15.90 -6.15
C PHE A 116 8.81 -16.29 -6.33
N ASP A 117 8.23 -17.05 -5.40
CA ASP A 117 6.81 -17.40 -5.43
C ASP A 117 5.94 -16.14 -5.29
N VAL A 118 6.33 -15.27 -4.35
CA VAL A 118 5.68 -13.97 -4.13
C VAL A 118 5.81 -13.09 -5.38
N LEU A 119 6.98 -13.03 -6.00
CA LEU A 119 7.19 -12.27 -7.23
C LEU A 119 6.29 -12.77 -8.38
N LEU A 120 6.17 -14.09 -8.54
CA LEU A 120 5.36 -14.68 -9.61
C LEU A 120 3.86 -14.38 -9.41
N ALA A 121 3.35 -14.53 -8.19
CA ALA A 121 1.97 -14.19 -7.86
C ALA A 121 1.72 -12.68 -8.00
N LEU A 122 2.64 -11.85 -7.51
CA LEU A 122 2.58 -10.40 -7.64
C LEU A 122 2.56 -9.95 -9.11
N SER A 123 3.37 -10.57 -9.96
CA SER A 123 3.40 -10.27 -11.40
C SER A 123 2.06 -10.55 -12.08
N ARG A 124 1.37 -11.64 -11.70
CA ARG A 124 0.03 -11.98 -12.21
C ARG A 124 -1.01 -10.97 -11.73
N ALA A 125 -1.01 -10.67 -10.42
CA ALA A 125 -1.94 -9.72 -9.81
C ALA A 125 -1.76 -8.29 -10.37
N PHE A 126 -0.52 -7.86 -10.63
CA PHE A 126 -0.25 -6.58 -11.27
C PHE A 126 -0.90 -6.48 -12.65
N ARG A 127 -0.79 -7.51 -13.48
CA ARG A 127 -1.40 -7.51 -14.82
C ARG A 127 -2.92 -7.30 -14.73
N GLU A 128 -3.58 -7.99 -13.80
CA GLU A 128 -5.02 -7.87 -13.59
C GLU A 128 -5.42 -6.48 -13.05
N ARG A 129 -4.73 -5.99 -12.03
CA ARG A 129 -5.04 -4.70 -11.39
C ARG A 129 -4.68 -3.50 -12.26
N LEU A 130 -3.61 -3.57 -13.05
CA LEU A 130 -3.30 -2.56 -14.06
C LEU A 130 -4.34 -2.55 -15.18
N GLY A 131 -4.82 -3.72 -15.61
CA GLY A 131 -5.94 -3.83 -16.56
C GLY A 131 -7.20 -3.16 -16.03
N GLN A 132 -7.61 -3.51 -14.81
CA GLN A 132 -8.77 -2.89 -14.14
C GLN A 132 -8.63 -1.37 -14.02
N TRP A 133 -7.44 -0.88 -13.68
CA TRP A 133 -7.19 0.55 -13.54
C TRP A 133 -7.22 1.28 -14.90
N ALA A 134 -6.64 0.69 -15.94
CA ALA A 134 -6.62 1.25 -17.29
C ALA A 134 -8.01 1.26 -17.95
N GLU A 135 -8.78 0.18 -17.81
CA GLU A 135 -10.15 0.07 -18.34
C GLU A 135 -11.15 0.90 -17.54
N GLY A 136 -10.90 1.06 -16.23
CA GLY A 136 -11.82 1.71 -15.28
C GLY A 136 -11.88 3.24 -15.34
N GLY A 137 -11.07 3.87 -16.20
CA GLY A 137 -11.13 5.27 -16.64
C GLY A 137 -11.04 6.39 -15.58
N ASN A 138 -11.26 6.13 -14.29
CA ASN A 138 -11.47 7.15 -13.25
C ASN A 138 -11.14 6.66 -11.82
N PHE A 139 -10.26 5.66 -11.64
CA PHE A 139 -9.84 5.14 -10.32
C PHE A 139 -10.94 4.52 -9.44
N SER A 140 -12.22 4.71 -9.74
CA SER A 140 -13.36 4.38 -8.89
C SER A 140 -13.42 2.89 -8.49
N ALA A 141 -13.23 1.98 -9.46
CA ALA A 141 -13.23 0.54 -9.19
C ALA A 141 -12.04 0.12 -8.30
N THR A 142 -10.83 0.60 -8.62
CA THR A 142 -9.61 0.39 -7.81
C THR A 142 -9.80 0.92 -6.40
N ARG A 143 -10.32 2.15 -6.25
CA ARG A 143 -10.62 2.79 -4.97
C ARG A 143 -11.62 1.99 -4.16
N ALA A 144 -12.71 1.53 -4.76
CA ALA A 144 -13.74 0.75 -4.10
C ALA A 144 -13.19 -0.58 -3.58
N ASP A 145 -12.39 -1.28 -4.38
CA ASP A 145 -11.75 -2.53 -3.96
C ASP A 145 -10.69 -2.32 -2.88
N TRP A 146 -9.94 -1.22 -2.96
CA TRP A 146 -8.96 -0.87 -1.93
C TRP A 146 -9.64 -0.59 -0.59
N LEU A 147 -10.73 0.17 -0.58
CA LEU A 147 -11.53 0.45 0.63
C LEU A 147 -12.10 -0.82 1.27
N LYS A 148 -12.50 -1.83 0.49
CA LYS A 148 -12.94 -3.14 1.05
C LYS A 148 -11.81 -3.87 1.80
N GLY A 149 -10.56 -3.66 1.40
CA GLY A 149 -9.38 -4.24 2.03
C GLY A 149 -8.72 -3.33 3.06
N ALA A 150 -9.22 -2.12 3.27
CA ALA A 150 -8.53 -1.09 4.03
C ALA A 150 -8.59 -1.34 5.55
N ALA A 151 -7.50 -1.01 6.24
CA ALA A 151 -7.45 -0.96 7.69
C ALA A 151 -7.96 0.40 8.18
N GLY A 152 -8.79 0.38 9.23
CA GLY A 152 -9.19 1.57 9.98
C GLY A 152 -10.34 2.39 9.40
N VAL A 153 -10.95 1.99 8.27
CA VAL A 153 -12.13 2.69 7.73
C VAL A 153 -13.26 2.69 8.76
N GLY A 154 -13.87 3.85 8.98
CA GLY A 154 -14.90 4.06 10.00
C GLY A 154 -14.36 4.08 11.44
N SER A 155 -13.05 3.93 11.65
CA SER A 155 -12.44 3.89 12.98
C SER A 155 -11.68 5.18 13.31
N PRO A 156 -11.49 5.50 14.60
CA PRO A 156 -10.62 6.58 15.02
C PRO A 156 -9.17 6.34 14.59
N ILE A 157 -8.58 7.35 13.96
CA ILE A 157 -7.19 7.37 13.53
C ILE A 157 -6.51 8.67 13.95
N ARG A 158 -5.19 8.64 13.98
CA ARG A 158 -4.35 9.84 14.04
C ARG A 158 -3.45 9.87 12.83
N VAL A 159 -3.42 10.99 12.11
CA VAL A 159 -2.56 11.16 10.93
C VAL A 159 -1.45 12.16 11.27
N MET A 160 -0.21 11.71 11.16
CA MET A 160 0.97 12.55 11.31
C MET A 160 1.32 13.15 9.95
N ILE A 161 1.30 14.48 9.85
CA ILE A 161 1.65 15.24 8.65
C ILE A 161 2.77 16.19 9.03
N SER A 162 4.00 15.90 8.61
CA SER A 162 5.18 16.68 9.02
C SER A 162 5.27 16.82 10.55
N ASP A 163 5.07 18.02 11.10
CA ASP A 163 5.14 18.38 12.51
C ASP A 163 3.77 18.49 13.20
N ARG A 164 2.67 18.23 12.49
CA ARG A 164 1.30 18.30 13.03
C ARG A 164 0.60 16.93 13.04
N ALA A 165 -0.37 16.78 13.92
CA ALA A 165 -1.24 15.62 14.01
C ALA A 165 -2.70 16.01 13.72
N VAL A 166 -3.41 15.15 12.99
CA VAL A 166 -4.86 15.25 12.77
C VAL A 166 -5.51 14.02 13.40
N ASP A 167 -6.30 14.22 14.46
CA ASP A 167 -7.13 13.19 15.06
C ASP A 167 -8.55 13.25 14.46
N GLY A 168 -9.13 12.09 14.15
CA GLY A 168 -10.50 12.00 13.65
C GLY A 168 -10.87 10.58 13.23
N VAL A 169 -11.94 10.44 12.45
CA VAL A 169 -12.38 9.14 11.92
C VAL A 169 -11.95 9.00 10.47
N PHE A 170 -11.39 7.85 10.09
CA PHE A 170 -11.12 7.53 8.68
C PHE A 170 -12.46 7.40 7.94
N SER A 171 -12.80 8.41 7.14
CA SER A 171 -14.07 8.50 6.43
C SER A 171 -14.02 7.74 5.09
N GLU A 172 -13.12 8.16 4.21
CA GLU A 172 -12.96 7.59 2.87
C GLU A 172 -11.57 7.90 2.31
N ILE A 173 -11.27 7.34 1.15
CA ILE A 173 -10.25 7.87 0.24
C ILE A 173 -11.00 8.69 -0.80
N ASP A 174 -10.57 9.87 -1.23
CA ASP A 174 -11.29 10.62 -2.26
C ASP A 174 -10.97 10.13 -3.70
N HIS A 175 -11.53 10.78 -4.71
CA HIS A 175 -11.32 10.43 -6.12
C HIS A 175 -9.88 10.65 -6.61
N SER A 176 -9.07 11.38 -5.85
CA SER A 176 -7.66 11.64 -6.14
C SER A 176 -6.71 10.76 -5.33
N GLY A 177 -7.23 9.88 -4.46
CA GLY A 177 -6.40 9.00 -3.63
C GLY A 177 -5.99 9.61 -2.28
N ARG A 178 -6.59 10.74 -1.88
CA ARG A 178 -6.26 11.41 -0.62
C ARG A 178 -7.09 10.84 0.52
N LEU A 179 -6.50 10.75 1.70
CA LEU A 179 -7.20 10.30 2.91
C LEU A 179 -8.17 11.39 3.38
N VAL A 180 -9.41 11.01 3.64
CA VAL A 180 -10.43 11.91 4.18
C VAL A 180 -10.72 11.56 5.64
N VAL A 181 -10.52 12.53 6.52
CA VAL A 181 -10.67 12.40 7.97
C VAL A 181 -11.80 13.31 8.45
N ASP A 182 -12.77 12.73 9.14
CA ASP A 182 -13.81 13.51 9.83
C ASP A 182 -13.25 13.91 11.21
N ALA A 183 -12.67 15.10 11.30
CA ALA A 183 -12.08 15.64 12.52
C ALA A 183 -13.08 16.52 13.30
N VAL A 184 -12.77 16.82 14.56
CA VAL A 184 -13.62 17.64 15.46
C VAL A 184 -13.95 19.02 14.88
N GLY A 185 -13.08 19.57 14.02
CA GLY A 185 -13.27 20.86 13.34
C GLY A 185 -13.84 20.77 11.92
N GLY A 186 -14.28 19.59 11.48
CA GLY A 186 -14.79 19.35 10.13
C GLY A 186 -13.92 18.39 9.32
N ARG A 187 -14.37 18.14 8.09
CA ARG A 187 -13.77 17.19 7.18
C ARG A 187 -12.44 17.71 6.64
N GLN A 188 -11.38 16.91 6.75
CA GLN A 188 -10.04 17.23 6.24
C GLN A 188 -9.58 16.21 5.21
N THR A 189 -8.94 16.69 4.15
CA THR A 189 -8.34 15.86 3.12
C THR A 189 -6.81 15.92 3.22
N ILE A 190 -6.14 14.78 3.16
CA ILE A 190 -4.71 14.63 3.44
C ILE A 190 -4.04 13.92 2.25
N ASP A 191 -3.09 14.60 1.61
CA ASP A 191 -2.33 14.09 0.46
C ASP A 191 -1.25 13.08 0.85
N ALA A 192 -0.59 13.31 1.99
CA ALA A 192 0.50 12.48 2.50
C ALA A 192 0.57 12.57 4.03
N GLY A 193 0.98 11.47 4.66
CA GLY A 193 1.15 11.38 6.10
C GLY A 193 1.30 9.93 6.55
N ASP A 194 1.59 9.73 7.84
CA ASP A 194 1.57 8.40 8.45
C ASP A 194 0.32 8.23 9.31
N VAL A 195 -0.42 7.15 9.07
CA VAL A 195 -1.65 6.83 9.78
C VAL A 195 -1.31 5.94 10.97
N MET A 196 -1.65 6.41 12.16
CA MET A 196 -1.66 5.61 13.37
C MET A 196 -3.08 5.09 13.58
N LEU A 197 -3.24 3.79 13.42
CA LEU A 197 -4.47 3.09 13.76
C LEU A 197 -4.54 2.98 15.29
N ARG A 198 -5.67 3.37 15.89
CA ARG A 198 -5.86 3.07 17.30
C ARG A 198 -6.06 1.56 17.42
N ARG A 199 -5.26 0.91 18.26
CA ARG A 199 -5.56 -0.47 18.68
C ARG A 199 -6.91 -0.44 19.38
N GLU A 200 -7.82 -1.33 19.01
CA GLU A 200 -8.96 -1.62 19.85
C GLU A 200 -8.41 -2.08 21.20
N GLY A 201 -8.53 -1.22 22.21
CA GLY A 201 -8.16 -1.58 23.56
C GLY A 201 -9.15 -2.64 24.05
N LEU A 202 -8.61 -3.77 24.48
CA LEU A 202 -9.25 -4.59 25.51
C LEU A 202 -9.75 -3.64 26.61
N LEU A 203 -11.07 -3.51 26.70
CA LEU A 203 -11.70 -3.19 27.98
C LEU A 203 -11.58 -4.47 28.81
N SER A 204 -10.52 -4.55 29.61
CA SER A 204 -10.44 -5.43 30.77
C SER A 204 -9.81 -4.68 31.93
#